data_AF-A0A509LET6-F1
#
_entry.id   AF-A0A509LET6-F1
#
_cell.length_a   1.000
_cell.length_b   1.000
_cell.length_c   1.000
_cell.angle_alpha   90.00
_cell.angle_beta   90.00
_cell.angle_gamma   90.00
#
_symmetry.space_group_name_H-M   'P 1'
#
loop_
_entity.id
_entity.type
_entity.pdbx_description
1 polymer ?
#
loop_
_entity_poly.entity_id
_entity_poly.type
_entity_poly.pdbx_seq_one_letter_code
_entity_poly.pdbx_strand_id
1 'polypeptide(L)'
;MEHIQLKDETPDAVEALAGGIAHDFNNLLAAIKGRASLMMNSVKPSDPLYRHIVEIISCIDKGSEIANQLLGFAKVDEYYTSSIDVNRLVRKVVENLDFKGKKIVLDVDLDPKPLIVEADPDKIIQVFMSIVDNALQAMPKGGKLIVVTESAAILNGSADTFGLSNGFFVKITITDTG
;
A
#
# COMPACT_ATOMS: atom_id res chain seq x y z
N MET A 1 -18.84 29.22 -26.77
CA MET A 1 -19.20 27.79 -26.91
C MET A 1 -19.05 27.18 -25.54
N GLU A 2 -20.13 26.59 -25.06
CA GLU A 2 -20.37 26.15 -23.68
C GLU A 2 -19.32 25.18 -23.13
N HIS A 3 -18.91 25.43 -21.89
CA HIS A 3 -18.52 24.38 -20.96
C HIS A 3 -19.78 23.65 -20.51
N ILE A 4 -19.87 22.34 -20.77
CA ILE A 4 -20.75 21.45 -20.01
C ILE A 4 -19.91 20.26 -19.54
N GLN A 5 -19.75 20.23 -18.22
CA GLN A 5 -19.25 19.14 -17.43
C GLN A 5 -20.40 18.14 -17.13
N LEU A 6 -20.02 16.87 -17.02
CA LEU A 6 -20.63 15.80 -16.20
C LEU A 6 -21.93 15.14 -16.69
N LYS A 7 -21.83 13.83 -16.96
CA LYS A 7 -22.53 12.80 -16.18
C LYS A 7 -22.12 11.39 -16.63
N ASP A 8 -21.31 10.75 -15.79
CA ASP A 8 -21.42 9.31 -15.51
C ASP A 8 -21.26 9.18 -13.99
N GLU A 9 -22.22 9.75 -13.25
CA GLU A 9 -22.37 9.58 -11.80
C GLU A 9 -23.40 8.48 -11.53
N THR A 10 -22.99 7.23 -11.75
CA THR A 10 -23.56 6.13 -10.97
C THR A 10 -22.40 5.50 -10.23
N PRO A 11 -22.40 5.45 -8.88
CA PRO A 11 -21.45 4.61 -8.17
C PRO A 11 -21.56 3.22 -8.78
N ASP A 12 -20.42 2.65 -9.18
CA ASP A 12 -20.42 1.31 -9.75
C ASP A 12 -21.05 0.40 -8.69
N ALA A 13 -22.02 -0.46 -9.06
CA ALA A 13 -22.83 -1.19 -8.09
C ALA A 13 -21.99 -2.05 -7.13
N VAL A 14 -20.74 -2.31 -7.51
CA VAL A 14 -19.67 -2.97 -6.74
C VAL A 14 -19.13 -2.09 -5.59
N GLU A 15 -19.04 -0.77 -5.75
CA GLU A 15 -18.46 0.18 -4.80
C GLU A 15 -19.35 0.41 -3.58
N ALA A 16 -20.64 0.69 -3.81
CA ALA A 16 -21.63 0.86 -2.75
C ALA A 16 -21.82 -0.46 -1.97
N LEU A 17 -21.74 -1.59 -2.68
CA LEU A 17 -21.83 -2.93 -2.10
C LEU A 17 -20.59 -3.27 -1.25
N ALA A 18 -19.39 -2.93 -1.70
CA ALA A 18 -18.15 -3.20 -0.97
C ALA A 18 -18.03 -2.38 0.33
N GLY A 19 -18.36 -1.09 0.31
CA GLY A 19 -18.33 -0.23 1.50
C GLY A 19 -19.36 -0.62 2.56
N GLY A 20 -20.60 -0.90 2.15
CA GLY A 20 -21.67 -1.34 3.05
C GLY A 20 -21.40 -2.72 3.65
N ILE A 21 -21.00 -3.70 2.83
CA ILE A 21 -20.68 -5.06 3.30
C ILE A 21 -19.47 -5.06 4.23
N ALA A 22 -18.42 -4.28 3.93
CA ALA A 22 -17.22 -4.27 4.78
C ALA A 22 -17.49 -3.64 6.15
N HIS A 23 -18.29 -2.57 6.20
CA HIS A 23 -18.74 -1.98 7.47
C HIS A 23 -19.53 -3.00 8.29
N ASP A 24 -20.51 -3.68 7.69
CA ASP A 24 -21.33 -4.67 8.38
C ASP A 24 -20.53 -5.91 8.80
N PHE A 25 -19.56 -6.33 7.99
CA PHE A 25 -18.63 -7.41 8.31
C PHE A 25 -17.75 -7.05 9.51
N ASN A 26 -17.15 -5.86 9.52
CA ASN A 26 -16.36 -5.37 10.65
C ASN A 26 -17.21 -5.20 11.92
N ASN A 27 -18.47 -4.76 11.79
CA ASN A 27 -19.41 -4.71 12.92
C ASN A 27 -19.68 -6.08 13.52
N LEU A 28 -19.85 -7.10 12.67
CA LEU A 28 -20.05 -8.47 13.11
C LEU A 28 -18.80 -9.02 13.81
N LEU A 29 -17.61 -8.80 13.24
CA LEU A 29 -16.34 -9.18 13.86
C LEU A 29 -16.13 -8.48 15.21
N ALA A 30 -16.45 -7.19 15.32
CA ALA A 30 -16.38 -6.43 16.56
C ALA A 30 -17.33 -6.99 17.63
N ALA A 31 -18.57 -7.36 17.26
CA ALA A 31 -19.52 -7.98 18.16
C ALA A 31 -19.05 -9.35 18.67
N ILE A 32 -18.48 -10.19 17.78
CA ILE A 32 -17.91 -11.49 18.15
C ILE A 32 -16.70 -11.29 19.07
N LYS A 33 -15.79 -10.36 18.74
CA LYS A 33 -14.62 -10.03 19.57
C LYS A 33 -15.04 -9.54 20.96
N GLY A 34 -16.07 -8.72 21.04
CA GLY A 34 -16.64 -8.25 22.31
C GLY A 34 -17.12 -9.40 23.18
N ARG A 35 -17.88 -10.35 22.61
CA ARG A 35 -18.33 -11.55 23.33
C ARG A 35 -17.15 -12.44 23.77
N ALA A 36 -16.18 -12.69 22.90
CA ALA A 36 -14.99 -13.46 23.22
C ALA A 36 -14.18 -12.81 24.35
N SER A 37 -14.07 -11.47 24.35
CA SER A 37 -13.38 -10.72 25.41
C SER A 37 -14.12 -10.83 26.76
N LEU A 38 -15.46 -10.78 26.76
CA LEU A 38 -16.26 -10.99 27.97
C LEU A 38 -16.15 -12.43 28.51
N MET A 39 -16.11 -13.43 27.62
CA MET A 39 -15.83 -14.82 28.00
C MET A 39 -14.44 -14.94 28.62
N MET A 40 -13.43 -14.25 28.07
CA MET A 40 -12.07 -14.26 28.61
C MET A 40 -11.99 -13.72 30.03
N ASN A 41 -12.81 -12.70 30.37
CA ASN A 41 -12.92 -12.16 31.73
C ASN A 41 -13.56 -13.13 32.73
N SER A 42 -14.25 -14.16 32.25
CA SER A 42 -14.98 -15.13 33.07
C SER A 42 -14.21 -16.44 33.26
N VAL A 43 -13.03 -16.55 32.66
CA VAL A 43 -12.22 -17.78 32.58
C VAL A 43 -10.82 -17.49 33.14
N LYS A 44 -10.28 -18.40 33.95
CA LYS A 44 -8.92 -18.25 34.49
C LYS A 44 -7.88 -18.54 33.39
N PRO A 45 -6.70 -17.91 33.40
CA PRO A 45 -5.63 -18.21 32.45
C PRO A 45 -5.15 -19.67 32.42
N SER A 46 -5.35 -20.40 33.52
CA SER A 46 -5.02 -21.83 33.63
C SER A 46 -6.05 -22.76 32.99
N ASP A 47 -7.22 -22.23 32.63
CA ASP A 47 -8.30 -23.01 32.03
C ASP A 47 -8.00 -23.27 30.55
N PRO A 48 -8.15 -24.52 30.04
CA PRO A 48 -7.99 -24.83 28.63
C PRO A 48 -8.81 -23.93 27.69
N LEU A 49 -9.99 -23.47 28.12
CA LEU A 49 -10.85 -22.56 27.35
C LEU A 49 -10.20 -21.19 27.13
N TYR A 50 -9.32 -20.73 28.04
CA TYR A 50 -8.63 -19.45 27.88
C TYR A 50 -7.81 -19.42 26.60
N ARG A 51 -7.08 -20.51 26.31
CA ARG A 51 -6.27 -20.62 25.08
C ARG A 51 -7.13 -20.55 23.83
N HIS A 52 -8.26 -21.26 23.82
CA HIS A 52 -9.19 -21.23 22.70
C HIS A 52 -9.81 -19.85 22.48
N ILE A 53 -10.12 -19.11 23.55
CA ILE A 53 -10.64 -17.74 23.45
C ILE A 53 -9.59 -16.79 22.87
N VAL A 54 -8.32 -16.92 23.28
CA VAL A 54 -7.21 -16.12 22.71
C VAL A 54 -7.04 -16.42 21.22
N GLU A 55 -7.11 -17.68 20.81
CA GLU A 55 -7.04 -18.07 19.39
C GLU A 55 -8.21 -17.50 18.59
N ILE A 56 -9.44 -17.53 19.13
CA ILE A 56 -10.62 -16.91 18.50
C ILE A 56 -10.40 -15.41 18.29
N ILE A 57 -9.92 -14.69 19.31
CA ILE A 57 -9.64 -13.25 19.20
C ILE A 57 -8.57 -13.00 18.12
N SER A 58 -7.50 -13.79 18.09
CA SER A 58 -6.45 -13.67 17.08
C SER A 58 -6.97 -13.91 15.65
N CYS A 59 -7.86 -14.90 15.46
CA CYS A 59 -8.49 -15.16 14.16
C CYS A 59 -9.40 -14.00 13.73
N ILE A 60 -10.14 -13.39 14.66
CA ILE A 60 -10.99 -12.22 14.37
C ILE A 60 -10.15 -11.01 13.95
N ASP A 61 -9.01 -10.79 14.61
CA ASP A 61 -8.09 -9.69 14.27
C ASP A 61 -7.50 -9.87 12.87
N LYS A 62 -7.04 -11.08 12.54
CA LYS A 62 -6.57 -11.42 11.18
C LYS A 62 -7.68 -11.26 10.14
N GLY A 63 -8.91 -11.70 10.46
CA GLY A 63 -10.05 -11.56 9.57
C GLY A 63 -10.41 -10.10 9.29
N SER A 64 -10.31 -9.25 10.31
CA SER A 64 -10.55 -7.80 10.19
C SER A 64 -9.46 -7.15 9.32
N GLU A 65 -8.21 -7.56 9.48
CA GLU A 65 -7.08 -7.09 8.66
C GLU A 65 -7.27 -7.45 7.19
N ILE A 66 -7.62 -8.71 6.88
CA ILE A 66 -7.90 -9.18 5.52
C ILE A 66 -9.08 -8.42 4.90
N ALA A 67 -10.16 -8.20 5.66
CA ALA A 67 -11.31 -7.44 5.19
C ALA A 67 -10.96 -5.99 4.88
N ASN A 68 -10.12 -5.35 5.72
CA ASN A 68 -9.65 -3.99 5.48
C ASN A 68 -8.71 -3.91 4.27
N GLN A 69 -7.87 -4.92 4.03
CA GLN A 69 -7.05 -5.01 2.83
C GLN A 69 -7.92 -5.13 1.57
N LEU A 70 -8.91 -6.03 1.57
CA LEU A 70 -9.89 -6.18 0.48
C LEU A 70 -10.67 -4.90 0.22
N LEU A 71 -11.08 -4.18 1.28
CA LEU A 71 -11.73 -2.88 1.14
C LEU A 71 -10.78 -1.82 0.58
N GLY A 72 -9.50 -1.86 0.95
CA GLY A 72 -8.45 -1.00 0.39
C GLY A 72 -8.19 -1.27 -1.10
N PHE A 73 -8.46 -2.48 -1.59
CA PHE A 73 -8.44 -2.80 -3.03
C PHE A 73 -9.73 -2.39 -3.75
N ALA A 74 -10.88 -2.40 -3.07
CA ALA A 74 -12.19 -2.09 -3.65
C ALA A 74 -12.53 -0.58 -3.62
N LYS A 75 -11.86 0.21 -2.79
CA LYS A 75 -11.97 1.67 -2.82
C LYS A 75 -11.19 2.20 -4.01
N VAL A 76 -11.91 2.78 -4.98
CA VAL A 76 -11.37 3.91 -5.74
C VAL A 76 -11.26 5.05 -4.72
N ASP A 77 -10.09 5.19 -4.11
CA ASP A 77 -9.86 6.34 -3.23
C ASP A 77 -10.05 7.62 -4.05
N GLU A 78 -10.69 8.63 -3.46
CA GLU A 78 -10.59 10.00 -3.97
C GLU A 78 -9.09 10.33 -4.05
N TYR A 79 -8.53 10.26 -5.26
CA TYR A 79 -7.13 10.59 -5.46
C TYR A 79 -6.94 12.06 -5.12
N TYR A 80 -6.23 12.34 -4.03
CA TYR A 80 -5.67 13.68 -3.81
C TYR A 80 -4.45 13.85 -4.71
N THR A 81 -4.72 13.87 -6.02
CA THR A 81 -3.70 14.17 -7.02
C THR A 81 -3.22 15.59 -6.82
N SER A 82 -1.90 15.74 -6.87
CA SER A 82 -1.26 17.04 -6.89
C SER A 82 -0.02 16.98 -7.77
N SER A 83 0.38 18.14 -8.27
CA SER A 83 1.64 18.31 -8.97
C SER A 83 2.79 18.10 -7.99
N ILE A 84 3.49 16.98 -8.13
CA ILE A 84 4.59 16.59 -7.25
C ILE A 84 5.89 16.42 -8.04
N ASP A 85 7.01 16.76 -7.41
CA ASP A 85 8.34 16.40 -7.90
C ASP A 85 8.76 15.06 -7.31
N VAL A 86 8.82 14.03 -8.17
CA VAL A 86 9.16 12.66 -7.77
C VAL A 86 10.54 12.59 -7.14
N ASN A 87 11.51 13.39 -7.60
CA ASN A 87 12.84 13.39 -7.00
C ASN A 87 12.80 13.87 -5.56
N ARG A 88 12.01 14.90 -5.26
CA ARG A 88 11.84 15.40 -3.88
C ARG A 88 11.11 14.39 -3.01
N LEU A 89 10.09 13.73 -3.55
CA LEU A 89 9.34 12.69 -2.84
C LEU A 89 10.25 11.51 -2.49
N VAL A 90 10.95 10.93 -3.46
CA VAL A 90 11.87 9.80 -3.27
C VAL A 90 12.97 10.19 -2.29
N ARG A 91 13.58 11.36 -2.44
CA ARG A 91 14.60 11.88 -1.51
C ARG A 91 14.09 11.89 -0.05
N LYS A 92 12.90 12.43 0.17
CA LYS A 92 12.29 12.49 1.51
C LYS A 92 12.05 11.08 2.08
N VAL A 93 11.62 10.13 1.26
CA VAL A 93 11.40 8.74 1.70
C VAL A 93 12.73 8.09 2.08
N VAL A 94 13.74 8.16 1.20
CA VAL A 94 15.03 7.49 1.42
C VAL A 94 15.78 8.04 2.64
N GLU A 95 15.66 9.34 2.94
CA GLU A 95 16.22 9.98 4.13
C GLU A 95 15.63 9.46 5.44
N ASN A 96 14.39 8.94 5.41
CA ASN A 96 13.67 8.44 6.58
C ASN A 96 13.53 6.91 6.60
N LEU A 97 14.28 6.18 5.76
CA LEU A 97 14.20 4.72 5.71
C LEU A 97 14.71 4.09 7.01
N ASP A 98 13.88 3.22 7.59
CA ASP A 98 14.29 2.32 8.66
C ASP A 98 14.76 0.99 8.08
N PHE A 99 16.07 0.74 8.15
CA PHE A 99 16.67 -0.52 7.71
C PHE A 99 16.49 -1.68 8.70
N LYS A 100 15.74 -1.49 9.80
CA LYS A 100 15.41 -2.52 10.79
C LYS A 100 16.67 -3.21 11.36
N GLY A 101 17.72 -2.42 11.58
CA GLY A 101 19.02 -2.89 12.09
C GLY A 101 19.89 -3.66 11.09
N LYS A 102 19.50 -3.76 9.80
CA LYS A 102 20.29 -4.42 8.76
C LYS A 102 21.43 -3.52 8.26
N LYS A 103 22.54 -4.13 7.85
CA LYS A 103 23.69 -3.44 7.24
C LYS A 103 23.44 -3.20 5.75
N ILE A 104 22.68 -2.16 5.44
CA ILE A 104 22.37 -1.77 4.05
C ILE A 104 23.25 -0.61 3.62
N VAL A 105 23.86 -0.73 2.45
CA VAL A 105 24.47 0.40 1.73
C VAL A 105 23.41 0.95 0.79
N LEU A 106 22.95 2.17 1.07
CA LEU A 106 21.98 2.86 0.23
C LEU A 106 22.72 3.73 -0.81
N ASP A 107 22.38 3.54 -2.08
CA ASP A 107 22.85 4.35 -3.20
C ASP A 107 21.66 4.99 -3.90
N VAL A 108 21.70 6.30 -4.10
CA VAL A 108 20.55 7.07 -4.60
C VAL A 108 21.01 7.95 -5.75
N ASP A 109 20.53 7.64 -6.95
CA ASP A 109 20.82 8.37 -8.17
C ASP A 109 19.52 8.99 -8.72
N LEU A 110 19.30 10.27 -8.44
CA LEU A 110 18.09 10.96 -8.87
C LEU A 110 18.35 11.76 -10.13
N ASP A 111 17.38 11.79 -11.04
CA ASP A 111 17.45 12.60 -12.26
C ASP A 111 17.83 14.05 -11.91
N PRO A 112 18.80 14.66 -12.62
CA PRO A 112 19.23 16.03 -12.34
C PRO A 112 18.13 17.07 -12.60
N LYS A 113 17.09 16.72 -13.38
CA LYS A 113 15.95 17.60 -13.68
C LYS A 113 14.76 17.22 -12.79
N PRO A 114 13.93 18.20 -12.38
CA PRO A 114 12.67 17.90 -11.68
C PRO A 114 11.78 16.98 -12.52
N LEU A 115 11.24 15.94 -11.89
CA LEU A 115 10.34 14.97 -12.51
C LEU A 115 8.93 15.23 -11.98
N ILE A 116 8.20 16.12 -12.67
CA ILE A 116 6.87 16.57 -12.24
C ILE A 116 5.78 15.63 -12.77
N VAL A 117 4.92 15.13 -11.89
CA VAL A 117 3.76 14.30 -12.22
C VAL A 117 2.53 14.74 -11.43
N GLU A 118 1.34 14.55 -11.98
CA GLU A 118 0.08 14.64 -11.23
C GLU A 118 -0.20 13.27 -10.62
N ALA A 119 0.03 13.13 -9.31
CA ALA A 119 -0.18 11.87 -8.62
C ALA A 119 -0.50 12.11 -7.14
N ASP A 120 -0.99 11.06 -6.48
CA ASP A 120 -1.11 11.03 -5.02
C ASP A 120 0.26 10.63 -4.43
N PRO A 121 0.94 11.53 -3.69
CA PRO A 121 2.25 11.25 -3.11
C PRO A 121 2.20 10.11 -2.08
N ASP A 122 1.11 9.96 -1.33
CA ASP A 122 1.00 8.95 -0.28
C ASP A 122 0.91 7.55 -0.91
N LYS A 123 0.24 7.42 -2.06
CA LYS A 123 0.19 6.16 -2.82
C LYS A 123 1.55 5.77 -3.38
N ILE A 124 2.31 6.72 -3.91
CA ILE A 124 3.68 6.45 -4.39
C ILE A 124 4.56 6.00 -3.22
N ILE A 125 4.48 6.67 -2.07
CA ILE A 125 5.22 6.29 -0.86
C ILE A 125 4.84 4.86 -0.43
N GLN A 126 3.54 4.53 -0.42
CA GLN A 126 3.07 3.20 -0.02
C GLN A 126 3.65 2.09 -0.90
N VAL A 127 3.60 2.24 -2.23
CA VAL A 127 4.17 1.27 -3.17
C VAL A 127 5.69 1.18 -3.02
N PHE A 128 6.36 2.33 -2.91
CA PHE A 128 7.80 2.39 -2.70
C PHE A 128 8.22 1.61 -1.45
N MET A 129 7.56 1.86 -0.31
CA MET A 129 7.86 1.18 0.96
C MET A 129 7.60 -0.32 0.90
N SER A 130 6.54 -0.75 0.20
CA SER A 130 6.27 -2.18 0.00
C SER A 130 7.41 -2.88 -0.77
N ILE A 131 7.95 -2.23 -1.80
CA ILE A 131 9.10 -2.77 -2.56
C ILE A 131 10.36 -2.80 -1.69
N VAL A 132 10.62 -1.73 -0.92
CA VAL A 132 11.77 -1.68 0.00
C VAL A 132 11.68 -2.78 1.06
N ASP A 133 10.51 -3.03 1.63
CA ASP A 133 10.33 -4.10 2.60
C ASP A 133 10.64 -5.48 2.01
N ASN A 134 10.24 -5.74 0.77
CA ASN A 134 10.59 -6.97 0.05
C ASN A 134 12.10 -7.08 -0.18
N ALA A 135 12.76 -6.01 -0.62
CA ALA A 135 14.22 -5.97 -0.79
C ALA A 135 14.95 -6.25 0.54
N LEU A 136 14.48 -5.66 1.65
CA LEU A 136 15.05 -5.91 2.98
C LEU A 136 14.84 -7.34 3.48
N GLN A 137 13.78 -8.02 3.04
CA GLN A 137 13.58 -9.45 3.33
C GLN A 137 14.53 -10.32 2.52
N ALA A 138 14.79 -9.96 1.26
CA ALA A 138 15.75 -10.65 0.39
C ALA A 138 17.21 -10.49 0.87
N MET A 139 17.51 -9.41 1.60
CA MET A 139 18.85 -9.11 2.13
C MET A 139 18.99 -9.26 3.66
N PRO A 140 18.74 -10.45 4.27
CA PRO A 140 18.72 -10.60 5.73
C PRO A 140 20.09 -10.38 6.39
N LYS A 141 21.20 -10.56 5.64
CA LYS A 141 22.57 -10.35 6.12
C LYS A 141 23.11 -8.95 5.83
N GLY A 142 22.28 -8.06 5.26
CA GLY A 142 22.72 -6.81 4.65
C GLY A 142 22.99 -6.96 3.16
N GLY A 143 23.29 -5.84 2.49
CA GLY A 143 23.44 -5.78 1.05
C GLY A 143 23.45 -4.33 0.55
N LYS A 144 23.23 -4.15 -0.76
CA LYS A 144 23.12 -2.82 -1.37
C LYS A 144 21.69 -2.60 -1.86
N LEU A 145 21.12 -1.46 -1.51
CA LEU A 145 19.85 -0.97 -2.06
C LEU A 145 20.17 0.23 -2.95
N ILE A 146 19.76 0.18 -4.22
CA ILE A 146 19.98 1.23 -5.21
C ILE A 146 18.62 1.79 -5.60
N VAL A 147 18.46 3.10 -5.52
CA VAL A 147 17.24 3.81 -5.92
C VAL A 147 17.60 4.78 -7.04
N VAL A 148 16.96 4.63 -8.20
CA VAL A 148 17.19 5.47 -9.37
C VAL A 148 15.88 6.12 -9.82
N THR A 149 15.89 7.42 -10.11
CA THR A 149 14.79 8.08 -10.82
C THR A 149 15.26 8.59 -12.17
N GLU A 150 14.44 8.40 -13.20
CA GLU A 150 14.76 8.84 -14.57
C GLU A 150 13.47 9.18 -15.33
N SER A 151 13.57 10.13 -16.27
CA SER A 151 12.56 10.28 -17.31
C SER A 151 12.69 9.14 -18.31
N ALA A 152 11.60 8.39 -18.53
CA ALA A 152 11.55 7.27 -19.46
C ALA A 152 10.52 7.54 -20.55
N ALA A 153 10.93 7.43 -21.82
CA ALA A 153 9.98 7.39 -22.94
C ALA A 153 9.62 5.94 -23.22
N ILE A 154 8.33 5.61 -23.15
CA ILE A 154 7.82 4.31 -23.61
C ILE A 154 7.31 4.52 -25.03
N LEU A 155 8.03 3.94 -25.99
CA LEU A 155 7.74 4.01 -27.42
C LEU A 155 7.69 2.59 -27.99
N ASN A 156 6.63 2.28 -28.76
CA ASN A 156 6.47 1.13 -29.66
C ASN A 156 7.03 -0.22 -29.17
N GLY A 157 6.14 -1.14 -28.77
CA GLY A 157 6.43 -2.56 -28.54
C GLY A 157 6.85 -2.94 -27.12
N SER A 158 7.40 -2.00 -26.33
CA SER A 158 7.60 -2.18 -24.88
C SER A 158 6.38 -1.77 -24.06
N ALA A 159 5.46 -1.00 -24.64
CA ALA A 159 4.25 -0.50 -24.00
C ALA A 159 3.26 -1.64 -23.68
N ASP A 160 3.10 -2.59 -24.60
CA ASP A 160 2.20 -3.73 -24.47
C ASP A 160 2.62 -4.70 -23.35
N THR A 161 3.92 -4.85 -23.11
CA THR A 161 4.45 -5.72 -22.03
C THR A 161 4.07 -5.21 -20.64
N PHE A 162 3.85 -3.90 -20.48
CA PHE A 162 3.45 -3.26 -19.23
C PHE A 162 2.00 -2.78 -19.22
N GLY A 163 1.24 -3.01 -20.31
CA GLY A 163 -0.12 -2.48 -20.46
C GLY A 163 -0.21 -0.95 -20.49
N LEU A 164 0.87 -0.26 -20.88
CA LEU A 164 0.96 1.20 -20.91
C LEU A 164 0.74 1.74 -22.33
N SER A 165 0.23 2.96 -22.45
CA SER A 165 0.22 3.69 -23.72
C SER A 165 1.60 4.28 -24.02
N ASN A 166 1.87 4.55 -25.30
CA ASN A 166 3.07 5.30 -25.69
C ASN A 166 3.05 6.69 -25.03
N GLY A 167 4.17 7.11 -24.45
CA GLY A 167 4.25 8.39 -23.74
C GLY A 167 5.54 8.60 -22.97
N PHE A 168 5.59 9.75 -22.29
CA PHE A 168 6.66 10.07 -21.34
C PHE A 168 6.20 9.69 -19.93
N PHE A 169 7.05 8.96 -19.24
CA PHE A 169 6.83 8.45 -17.91
C PHE A 169 7.97 8.88 -17.00
N VAL A 170 7.68 8.88 -15.71
CA VAL A 170 8.71 8.87 -14.68
C VAL A 170 8.90 7.44 -14.25
N LYS A 171 10.15 6.98 -14.23
CA LYS A 171 10.52 5.65 -13.79
C LYS A 171 11.28 5.75 -12.48
N ILE A 172 10.84 4.97 -11.49
CA ILE A 172 11.53 4.75 -10.22
C ILE A 172 12.01 3.31 -10.24
N THR A 173 13.33 3.11 -10.18
CA THR A 173 13.95 1.78 -10.11
C THR A 173 14.48 1.56 -8.71
N ILE A 174 14.07 0.45 -8.07
CA ILE A 174 14.59 0.01 -6.78
C ILE A 174 15.27 -1.34 -7.04
N THR A 175 16.58 -1.42 -6.80
CA THR A 175 17.37 -2.63 -7.03
C THR A 175 18.02 -3.06 -5.73
N ASP A 176 17.94 -4.34 -5.42
CA ASP A 176 18.63 -4.95 -4.30
C ASP A 176 19.65 -6.00 -4.75
N THR A 177 20.45 -6.50 -3.82
CA THR A 177 21.47 -7.53 -4.07
C THR A 177 21.14 -8.87 -3.41
N GLY A 178 19.87 -9.09 -3.04
CA GLY A 178 19.36 -10.28 -2.36
C GLY A 178 18.90 -11.38 -3.30
#